data_AF-A0A1Q4R5H5-F1
#
_entry.id   AF-A0A1Q4R5H5-F1
#
_cell.length_a   1.000
_cell.length_b   1.000
_cell.length_c   1.000
_cell.angle_alpha   90.00
_cell.angle_beta   90.00
_cell.angle_gamma   90.00
#
_symmetry.space_group_name_H-M   'P 1'
#
loop_
_entity.id
_entity.type
_entity.pdbx_description
1 polymer ?
#
loop_
_entity_poly.entity_id
_entity_poly.type
_entity_poly.pdbx_seq_one_letter_code
_entity_poly.pdbx_strand_id
1 'polypeptide(L)' 'MTLKEKIIQELEQSPDTLLEEFLNFILFVKQRRQSEDRDLPIWQVAANLTQDIPAEVLEQLPTDGAAEHDHYLYGTPKRV' A
#
# COMPACT_ATOMS: atom_id res chain seq x y z
N MET A 1 -10.63 29.88 4.11
CA MET A 1 -11.13 29.00 3.04
C MET A 1 -10.06 27.96 2.74
N THR A 2 -10.36 26.70 2.96
CA THR A 2 -9.46 25.57 2.66
C THR A 2 -9.50 25.23 1.17
N LEU A 3 -8.47 24.58 0.64
CA LEU A 3 -8.44 24.14 -0.77
C LEU A 3 -9.63 23.22 -1.10
N LYS A 4 -10.02 22.37 -0.14
CA LYS A 4 -11.17 21.47 -0.27
C LYS A 4 -12.49 22.24 -0.43
N GLU A 5 -12.70 23.28 0.35
CA GLU A 5 -13.90 24.13 0.25
C GLU A 5 -14.00 24.81 -1.13
N LYS A 6 -12.87 25.31 -1.67
CA LYS A 6 -12.84 25.91 -3.02
C LYS A 6 -13.24 24.92 -4.10
N ILE A 7 -12.74 23.69 -4.02
CA ILE A 7 -13.04 22.63 -4.99
C ILE A 7 -14.53 22.25 -4.91
N ILE A 8 -15.10 22.12 -3.71
CA ILE A 8 -16.52 21.78 -3.55
C ILE A 8 -17.40 22.86 -4.19
N GLN A 9 -17.10 24.13 -3.93
CA GLN A 9 -17.86 25.24 -4.50
C GLN A 9 -17.83 25.27 -6.04
N GLU A 10 -16.68 25.00 -6.66
CA GLU A 10 -16.56 24.97 -8.12
C GLU A 10 -17.26 23.77 -8.75
N LEU A 11 -17.25 22.61 -8.08
CA LEU A 11 -17.96 21.42 -8.55
C LEU A 11 -19.49 21.64 -8.53
N GLU A 12 -20.03 22.32 -7.52
CA GLU A 12 -21.46 22.62 -7.44
C GLU A 12 -21.96 23.54 -8.56
N GLN A 13 -21.10 24.38 -9.12
CA GLN A 13 -21.43 25.35 -10.17
C GLN A 13 -21.07 24.86 -11.58
N SER A 14 -20.49 23.66 -11.70
CA SER A 14 -20.00 23.11 -12.96
C SER A 14 -21.07 22.27 -13.69
N PRO A 15 -21.08 22.27 -15.02
CA PRO A 15 -21.91 21.36 -15.83
C PRO A 15 -21.43 19.91 -15.73
N ASP A 16 -22.36 18.96 -15.91
CA ASP A 16 -22.12 17.50 -15.79
C ASP A 16 -20.95 17.00 -16.64
N THR A 17 -20.74 17.57 -17.83
CA THR A 17 -19.61 17.19 -18.71
C THR A 17 -18.25 17.44 -18.07
N LEU A 18 -18.08 18.56 -17.36
CA LEU A 18 -16.85 18.86 -16.65
C LEU A 18 -16.71 18.02 -15.38
N LEU A 19 -17.83 17.66 -14.73
CA LEU A 19 -17.82 16.74 -13.59
C LEU A 19 -17.36 15.34 -14.00
N GLU A 20 -17.79 14.84 -15.16
CA GLU A 20 -17.35 13.57 -15.72
C GLU A 20 -15.84 13.58 -16.04
N GLU A 21 -15.35 14.63 -16.70
CA GLU A 21 -13.91 14.77 -16.99
C GLU A 21 -13.08 14.86 -15.70
N PHE A 22 -13.54 15.64 -14.73
CA PHE A 22 -12.87 15.77 -13.44
C PHE A 22 -12.85 14.44 -12.66
N LEU A 23 -13.98 13.72 -12.63
CA LEU A 23 -14.06 12.41 -12.00
C LEU A 23 -13.07 11.43 -12.65
N ASN A 24 -13.06 11.36 -13.99
CA ASN A 24 -12.12 10.52 -14.74
C ASN A 24 -10.68 10.86 -14.41
N PHE A 25 -10.34 12.15 -14.34
CA PHE A 25 -9.00 12.60 -13.95
C PHE A 25 -8.63 12.16 -12.53
N ILE A 26 -9.52 12.34 -11.55
CA ILE A 26 -9.26 11.94 -10.16
C ILE A 26 -9.11 10.43 -10.04
N LEU A 27 -9.96 9.65 -10.72
CA LEU A 27 -9.85 8.19 -10.75
C LEU A 27 -8.52 7.74 -11.37
N PHE A 28 -8.11 8.36 -12.49
CA PHE A 28 -6.82 8.11 -13.11
C PHE A 28 -5.65 8.41 -12.17
N VAL A 29 -5.65 9.57 -11.50
CA VAL A 29 -4.58 9.94 -10.56
C VAL A 29 -4.52 8.98 -9.38
N LYS A 30 -5.67 8.58 -8.83
CA LYS A 30 -5.74 7.58 -7.75
C LYS A 30 -5.15 6.24 -8.18
N GLN A 31 -5.52 5.77 -9.37
CA GLN A 31 -5.02 4.50 -9.88
C GLN A 31 -3.51 4.54 -10.12
N ARG A 32 -2.98 5.60 -10.72
CA ARG A 32 -1.52 5.75 -10.91
C ARG A 32 -0.75 5.74 -9.60
N ARG A 33 -1.21 6.45 -8.57
CA ARG A 33 -0.54 6.44 -7.26
C ARG A 33 -0.60 5.08 -6.58
N GLN A 34 -1.68 4.32 -6.79
CA GLN A 34 -1.76 2.94 -6.33
C GLN A 34 -0.82 2.01 -7.11
N SER A 35 -0.49 2.32 -8.37
CA SER A 35 0.50 1.60 -9.17
C SER A 35 1.95 1.91 -8.78
N GLU A 36 2.26 3.16 -8.41
CA GLU A 36 3.60 3.55 -7.96
C GLU A 36 4.06 2.75 -6.73
N ASP A 37 3.12 2.36 -5.86
CA ASP A 37 3.39 1.44 -4.74
C ASP A 37 3.61 -0.02 -5.19
N ARG A 38 3.12 -0.40 -6.38
CA ARG A 38 3.30 -1.75 -6.97
C ARG A 38 4.58 -1.89 -7.79
N ASP A 39 5.19 -0.79 -8.20
CA ASP A 39 6.47 -0.78 -8.92
C ASP A 39 7.68 -0.85 -7.98
N LEU A 40 7.44 -0.72 -6.67
CA LEU A 40 8.47 -0.98 -5.67
C LEU A 40 8.87 -2.45 -5.74
N PRO A 41 10.18 -2.75 -5.83
CA PRO A 41 10.62 -4.13 -5.71
C PRO A 41 10.18 -4.74 -4.38
N ILE A 42 9.88 -6.03 -4.38
CA ILE A 42 9.32 -6.75 -3.21
C ILE A 42 10.15 -6.52 -1.94
N TRP A 43 11.47 -6.38 -2.04
CA TRP A 43 12.34 -6.10 -0.90
C TRP A 43 12.16 -4.69 -0.30
N GLN A 44 11.83 -3.67 -1.10
CA GLN A 44 11.52 -2.33 -0.59
C GLN A 44 10.16 -2.32 0.10
N VAL A 45 9.18 -3.05 -0.44
CA VAL A 45 7.88 -3.25 0.22
C VAL A 45 8.07 -3.92 1.58
N ALA A 46 8.88 -4.98 1.66
CA ALA A 46 9.22 -5.63 2.92
C ALA A 46 9.88 -4.67 3.92
N ALA A 47 10.88 -3.89 3.48
CA ALA A 47 11.56 -2.91 4.32
C ALA A 47 10.60 -1.83 4.86
N ASN A 48 9.68 -1.33 4.03
CA ASN A 48 8.65 -0.37 4.43
C ASN A 48 7.67 -0.98 5.44
N LEU A 49 7.31 -2.25 5.32
CA LEU A 49 6.42 -2.92 6.27
C LEU A 49 7.08 -3.14 7.63
N THR A 50 8.40 -3.35 7.66
CA THR A 50 9.14 -3.61 8.90
C THR A 50 9.69 -2.36 9.59
N GLN A 51 9.51 -1.17 9.00
CA GLN A 51 10.16 0.07 9.47
C GLN A 51 9.81 0.45 10.92
N ASP A 52 8.60 0.09 11.36
CA ASP A 52 8.09 0.42 12.71
C ASP A 52 8.31 -0.73 13.72
N ILE A 53 8.97 -1.82 13.31
CA ILE A 53 9.23 -2.97 14.18
C ILE A 53 10.50 -2.71 15.01
N PRO A 54 10.44 -2.81 16.36
CA PRO A 54 11.62 -2.69 17.21
C PRO A 54 12.68 -3.75 16.90
N ALA A 55 13.96 -3.40 17.07
CA ALA A 55 15.08 -4.29 16.76
C ALA A 55 15.02 -5.60 17.55
N GLU A 56 14.59 -5.54 18.81
CA GLU A 56 14.48 -6.69 19.72
C GLU A 56 13.45 -7.72 19.23
N VAL A 57 12.44 -7.28 18.46
CA VAL A 57 11.43 -8.17 17.86
C VAL A 57 11.96 -8.79 16.58
N LEU A 58 12.75 -8.03 15.80
CA LEU A 58 13.41 -8.55 14.60
C LEU A 58 14.44 -9.62 14.94
N GLU A 59 15.15 -9.48 16.05
CA GLU A 59 16.12 -10.47 16.55
C GLU A 59 15.49 -11.81 16.97
N GLN A 60 14.18 -11.82 17.25
CA GLN A 60 13.44 -13.05 17.58
C GLN A 60 12.96 -13.80 16.33
N LEU A 61 13.15 -13.24 15.13
CA LEU A 61 12.73 -13.89 13.90
C LEU A 61 13.60 -15.12 13.60
N PRO A 62 13.02 -16.17 12.98
CA PRO A 62 13.80 -17.30 12.49
C PRO A 62 14.90 -16.86 11.53
N THR A 63 16.05 -17.54 11.55
CA THR A 63 17.20 -17.23 10.68
C THR A 63 16.86 -17.25 9.19
N ASP A 64 15.91 -18.10 8.79
CA ASP A 64 15.40 -18.23 7.42
C ASP A 64 14.14 -17.39 7.15
N GLY A 65 13.67 -16.61 8.13
CA GLY A 65 12.47 -15.78 8.05
C GLY A 65 11.15 -16.56 8.02
N ALA A 66 11.18 -17.88 8.23
CA ALA A 66 10.00 -18.73 8.12
C ALA A 66 9.74 -19.50 9.41
N ALA A 67 8.53 -19.34 9.95
CA ALA A 67 8.10 -20.08 11.14
C ALA A 67 8.08 -21.60 10.90
N GLU A 68 7.68 -22.04 9.70
CA GLU A 68 7.33 -23.44 9.41
C GLU A 68 7.63 -23.84 7.96
N HIS A 69 8.78 -23.42 7.40
CA HIS A 69 9.12 -23.70 5.99
C HIS A 69 9.03 -25.20 5.63
N ASP A 70 9.50 -26.07 6.54
CA ASP A 70 9.44 -27.53 6.39
C ASP A 70 8.01 -28.08 6.40
N HIS A 71 7.08 -27.43 7.10
CA HIS A 71 5.67 -27.81 7.06
C HIS A 71 5.03 -27.44 5.73
N TYR A 72 5.35 -26.25 5.20
CA TYR A 72 4.80 -25.80 3.92
C TYR A 72 5.38 -26.55 2.72
N LEU A 73 6.60 -27.09 2.83
CA LEU A 73 7.23 -27.90 1.78
C LEU A 73 7.00 -29.41 1.94
N TYR A 74 7.05 -29.93 3.17
CA TYR A 74 7.12 -31.37 3.44
C TYR A 74 6.04 -31.87 4.42
N GLY A 75 5.18 -30.98 4.94
CA GLY A 75 4.10 -31.34 5.87
C GLY A 75 4.56 -31.67 7.29
N THR A 76 5.86 -31.60 7.58
CA THR A 76 6.43 -31.88 8.90
C THR A 76 6.67 -30.60 9.68
N PRO A 77 6.24 -30.50 10.95
CA PRO A 77 6.46 -29.30 11.75
C PRO A 77 7.95 -29.07 12.02
N LYS A 78 8.38 -27.81 11.92
CA LYS A 78 9.71 -27.33 12.30
C LYS A 78 9.78 -27.39 13.82
N ARG A 79 10.56 -28.34 14.34
CA ARG A 79 10.69 -28.49 15.80
C ARG A 79 11.38 -27.26 16.37
N VAL A 80 10.68 -26.59 17.29
CA VAL A 80 11.23 -25.61 18.23
C VAL A 80 12.22 -26.24 19.18
#